data_AF-A0A968KKI7-F1
#
_entry.id   AF-A0A968KKI7-F1
#
_cell.length_a   1.000
_cell.length_b   1.000
_cell.length_c   1.000
_cell.angle_alpha   90.00
_cell.angle_beta   90.00
_cell.angle_gamma   90.00
#
_symmetry.space_group_name_H-M   'P 1'
#
loop_
_entity.id
_entity.type
_entity.pdbx_description
1 polymer ?
#
loop_
_entity_poly.entity_id
_entity_poly.type
_entity_poly.pdbx_seq_one_letter_code
_entity_poly.pdbx_strand_id
1 'polypeptide(L)'
;FLIETGERRYWAAILQAVVSGDSEVPTINVVGYDRTSRRRQFLENIHHANPTAVSQARGIAALLLDMRGIEPPSDRPKDLYKFFRQALEFEVSAEEWNELASITGISDRRMRQVLSILRLTSPLLDAADLYQLASRQLLEIVRQPAFRWKELVREAVLEKGAKEDEIPDWFLHEEKKSTDSKRKKGDRRRDPATVALGGVRRFRNAVVAVKSTDRDAVIGRLATDIAVDKNSKETLGFLQQLVRQLEMRLQD
;
A
#
# COMPACT_ATOMS: atom_id res chain seq x y z
N PHE A 1 4.77 -4.86 -28.21
CA PHE A 1 3.52 -5.64 -28.14
C PHE A 1 2.73 -5.16 -26.93
N LEU A 2 1.42 -5.00 -27.03
CA LEU A 2 0.57 -4.82 -25.85
C LEU A 2 0.02 -6.17 -25.44
N ILE A 3 0.15 -6.51 -24.16
CA ILE A 3 -0.46 -7.72 -23.60
C ILE A 3 -1.87 -7.34 -23.19
N GLU A 4 -2.87 -7.83 -23.92
CA GLU A 4 -4.27 -7.57 -23.57
C GLU A 4 -4.76 -8.53 -22.47
N THR A 5 -4.34 -9.79 -22.53
CA THR A 5 -4.79 -10.87 -21.63
C THR A 5 -3.60 -11.62 -21.06
N GLY A 6 -3.67 -12.03 -19.79
CA GLY A 6 -2.58 -12.79 -19.15
C GLY A 6 -1.39 -11.95 -18.67
N GLU A 7 -1.52 -10.62 -18.60
CA GLU A 7 -0.47 -9.73 -18.08
C GLU A 7 -0.02 -10.12 -16.66
N ARG A 8 -0.96 -10.54 -15.81
CA ARG A 8 -0.64 -11.02 -14.44
C ARG A 8 0.20 -12.29 -14.45
N ARG A 9 -0.07 -13.24 -15.35
CA ARG A 9 0.74 -14.46 -15.52
C ARG A 9 2.12 -14.13 -16.06
N TYR A 10 2.19 -13.18 -16.99
CA TYR A 10 3.44 -12.65 -17.51
C TYR A 10 4.33 -12.06 -16.41
N TRP A 11 3.80 -11.13 -15.62
CA TRP A 11 4.57 -10.54 -14.52
C TRP A 11 4.88 -11.54 -13.41
N ALA A 12 3.97 -12.46 -13.09
CA ALA A 12 4.24 -13.50 -12.09
C ALA A 12 5.39 -14.41 -12.53
N ALA A 13 5.42 -14.84 -13.79
CA ALA A 13 6.50 -15.67 -14.31
C ALA A 13 7.85 -14.92 -14.31
N ILE A 14 7.86 -13.65 -14.73
CA ILE A 14 9.06 -12.81 -14.69
C ILE A 14 9.55 -12.62 -13.26
N LEU A 15 8.66 -12.27 -12.32
CA LEU A 15 9.02 -12.08 -10.92
C LEU A 15 9.55 -13.38 -10.32
N GLN A 16 8.95 -14.52 -10.65
CA GLN A 16 9.43 -15.82 -10.22
C GLN A 16 10.83 -16.12 -10.75
N ALA A 17 11.08 -15.89 -12.05
CA ALA A 17 12.40 -16.09 -12.65
C ALA A 17 13.47 -15.20 -11.99
N VAL A 18 13.14 -13.92 -11.69
CA VAL A 18 14.02 -12.99 -10.97
C VAL A 18 14.31 -13.46 -9.55
N VAL A 19 13.30 -13.95 -8.83
CA VAL A 19 13.45 -14.46 -7.45
C VAL A 19 14.25 -15.77 -7.43
N SER A 20 14.02 -16.66 -8.40
CA SER A 20 14.72 -17.95 -8.54
C SER A 20 16.14 -17.80 -9.06
N GLY A 21 16.50 -16.65 -9.65
CA GLY A 21 17.81 -16.45 -10.30
C GLY A 21 17.94 -17.22 -11.62
N ASP A 22 16.82 -17.56 -12.25
CA ASP A 22 16.81 -18.29 -13.52
C ASP A 22 17.38 -17.41 -14.64
N SER A 23 18.24 -18.00 -15.47
CA SER A 23 18.85 -17.33 -16.63
C SER A 23 17.97 -17.38 -17.87
N GLU A 24 16.94 -18.23 -17.89
CA GLU A 24 15.99 -18.34 -18.98
C GLU A 24 14.77 -17.45 -18.75
N VAL A 25 14.45 -16.64 -19.75
CA VAL A 25 13.26 -15.78 -19.73
C VAL A 25 12.03 -16.66 -19.98
N PRO A 26 11.03 -16.70 -19.07
CA PRO A 26 9.84 -17.52 -19.25
C PRO A 26 9.07 -17.12 -20.51
N THR A 27 8.72 -18.11 -21.33
CA THR A 27 7.91 -17.93 -22.54
C THR A 27 6.44 -18.18 -22.22
N ILE A 28 5.57 -17.25 -22.62
CA ILE A 28 4.13 -17.33 -22.37
C ILE A 28 3.39 -17.15 -23.69
N ASN A 29 2.46 -18.06 -23.96
CA ASN A 29 1.56 -17.95 -25.09
C ASN A 29 0.57 -16.81 -24.82
N VAL A 30 0.60 -15.80 -25.67
CA VAL A 30 -0.30 -14.64 -25.62
C VAL A 30 -1.18 -14.66 -26.86
N VAL A 31 -2.48 -14.42 -26.67
CA VAL A 31 -3.37 -14.13 -27.79
C VAL A 31 -3.19 -12.65 -28.12
N GLY A 32 -2.53 -12.38 -29.24
CA GLY A 32 -2.33 -11.02 -29.75
C GLY A 32 -3.60 -10.52 -30.42
N TYR A 33 -4.01 -9.29 -30.10
CA TYR A 33 -5.06 -8.56 -30.80
C TYR A 33 -4.49 -7.25 -31.34
N ASP A 34 -5.00 -6.79 -32.48
CA ASP A 34 -4.50 -5.58 -33.16
C ASP A 34 -4.77 -4.29 -32.36
N ARG A 35 -5.73 -4.30 -31.43
CA ARG A 35 -6.05 -3.20 -30.51
C ARG A 35 -6.46 -3.73 -29.14
N THR A 36 -5.91 -3.15 -28.07
CA THR A 36 -6.35 -3.43 -26.70
C THR A 36 -7.74 -2.84 -26.46
N SER A 37 -8.63 -3.61 -25.85
CA SER A 37 -9.96 -3.16 -25.44
C SER A 37 -10.10 -3.20 -23.92
N ARG A 38 -10.35 -2.03 -23.32
CA ARG A 38 -10.65 -1.89 -21.88
C ARG A 38 -11.83 -2.77 -21.46
N ARG A 39 -12.85 -2.87 -22.31
CA ARG A 39 -14.02 -3.73 -22.13
C ARG A 39 -13.62 -5.20 -21.97
N ARG A 40 -12.76 -5.72 -22.85
CA ARG A 40 -12.30 -7.12 -22.79
C ARG A 40 -11.44 -7.37 -21.55
N GLN A 41 -10.51 -6.46 -21.25
CA GLN A 41 -9.67 -6.55 -20.06
C GLN A 41 -10.51 -6.54 -18.76
N PHE A 42 -11.56 -5.71 -18.71
CA PHE A 42 -12.47 -5.66 -17.57
C PHE A 42 -13.26 -6.96 -17.40
N LEU A 43 -13.82 -7.51 -18.47
CA LEU A 43 -14.56 -8.78 -18.44
C LEU A 43 -13.65 -9.94 -18.01
N GLU A 44 -12.43 -10.02 -18.53
CA GLU A 44 -11.44 -11.03 -18.11
C GLU A 44 -11.17 -10.95 -16.59
N ASN A 45 -10.97 -9.73 -16.07
CA ASN A 45 -10.69 -9.51 -14.66
C ASN A 45 -11.87 -9.93 -13.76
N ILE A 46 -13.12 -9.71 -14.20
CA ILE A 46 -14.31 -10.18 -13.48
C ILE A 46 -14.39 -11.71 -13.46
N HIS A 47 -14.09 -12.36 -14.59
CA HIS A 47 -14.26 -13.81 -14.73
C HIS A 47 -13.19 -14.64 -13.98
N HIS A 48 -11.99 -14.09 -13.76
CA HIS A 48 -10.87 -14.86 -13.20
C HIS A 48 -10.65 -14.74 -11.69
N ALA A 49 -11.13 -13.68 -11.04
CA ALA A 49 -11.03 -13.51 -9.60
C ALA A 49 -12.09 -12.50 -9.14
N ASN A 50 -12.79 -12.77 -8.04
CA ASN A 50 -13.68 -11.78 -7.42
C ASN A 50 -12.89 -10.47 -7.20
N PRO A 51 -13.14 -9.40 -7.97
CA PRO A 51 -12.30 -8.21 -7.89
C PRO A 51 -12.50 -7.55 -6.53
N THR A 52 -11.43 -6.99 -5.97
CA THR A 52 -11.54 -6.15 -4.78
C THR A 52 -12.45 -4.96 -5.08
N ALA A 53 -13.01 -4.34 -4.05
CA ALA A 53 -13.85 -3.15 -4.22
C ALA A 53 -13.09 -2.01 -4.92
N VAL A 54 -11.80 -1.84 -4.61
CA VAL A 54 -10.92 -0.86 -5.25
C VAL A 54 -10.67 -1.20 -6.72
N SER A 55 -10.40 -2.47 -7.03
CA SER A 55 -10.24 -2.94 -8.41
C SER A 55 -11.51 -2.77 -9.24
N GLN A 56 -12.67 -3.06 -8.66
CA GLN A 56 -13.97 -2.84 -9.30
C GLN A 56 -14.20 -1.35 -9.58
N ALA A 57 -13.90 -0.47 -8.62
CA ALA A 57 -14.02 0.98 -8.81
C ALA A 57 -13.09 1.50 -9.91
N ARG A 58 -11.84 1.04 -9.95
CA ARG A 58 -10.89 1.37 -11.03
C ARG A 58 -11.36 0.85 -12.38
N GLY A 59 -11.91 -0.36 -12.43
CA GLY A 59 -12.41 -0.95 -13.66
C GLY A 59 -13.60 -0.17 -14.25
N ILE A 60 -14.58 0.17 -13.41
CA ILE A 60 -15.73 1.01 -13.84
C ILE A 60 -15.24 2.39 -14.31
N ALA A 61 -14.34 3.03 -13.56
CA ALA A 61 -13.77 4.32 -13.95
C ALA A 61 -13.01 4.23 -15.28
N ALA A 62 -12.25 3.16 -15.50
CA ALA A 62 -11.52 2.95 -16.74
C ALA A 62 -12.46 2.81 -17.95
N LEU A 63 -13.58 2.09 -17.81
CA LEU A 63 -14.58 1.97 -18.87
C LEU A 63 -15.23 3.33 -19.18
N LEU A 64 -15.58 4.11 -18.15
CA LEU A 64 -16.17 5.42 -18.37
C LEU A 64 -15.21 6.38 -19.10
N LEU A 65 -13.92 6.36 -18.71
CA LEU A 65 -12.89 7.17 -19.38
C LEU A 65 -12.67 6.71 -20.83
N ASP A 66 -12.69 5.41 -21.09
CA ASP A 66 -12.60 4.83 -22.43
C ASP A 66 -13.76 5.27 -23.34
N MET A 67 -15.00 5.24 -22.83
CA MET A 67 -16.19 5.73 -23.55
C MET A 67 -16.08 7.21 -23.93
N ARG A 68 -15.34 8.00 -23.13
CA ARG A 68 -15.07 9.42 -23.39
C ARG A 68 -13.81 9.66 -24.24
N GLY A 69 -13.13 8.61 -24.70
CA GLY A 69 -11.88 8.71 -25.45
C GLY A 69 -10.71 9.25 -24.63
N ILE A 70 -10.77 9.14 -23.29
CA ILE A 70 -9.72 9.59 -22.39
C ILE A 70 -8.75 8.44 -22.12
N GLU A 71 -7.57 8.54 -22.71
CA GLU A 71 -6.52 7.54 -22.61
C GLU A 71 -5.65 7.74 -21.34
N PRO A 72 -5.08 6.66 -20.78
CA PRO A 72 -4.13 6.77 -19.69
C PRO A 72 -2.85 7.47 -20.16
N PRO A 73 -2.16 8.19 -19.26
CA PRO A 73 -0.87 8.79 -19.60
C PRO A 73 0.12 7.72 -20.07
N SER A 74 0.92 8.06 -21.09
CA SER A 74 1.94 7.18 -21.66
C SER A 74 3.16 7.01 -20.75
N ASP A 75 3.40 7.98 -19.85
CA ASP A 75 4.41 7.90 -18.80
C ASP A 75 3.85 7.26 -17.52
N ARG A 76 4.71 6.58 -16.75
CA ARG A 76 4.31 5.99 -15.47
C ARG A 76 3.87 7.11 -14.51
N PRO A 77 2.59 7.20 -14.13
CA PRO A 77 2.13 8.28 -13.27
C PRO A 77 2.66 8.09 -11.86
N LYS A 78 2.98 9.20 -11.19
CA LYS A 78 3.38 9.19 -9.76
C LYS A 78 2.26 8.73 -8.83
N ASP A 79 1.02 8.99 -9.21
CA ASP A 79 -0.19 8.54 -8.52
C ASP A 79 -1.03 7.72 -9.50
N LEU A 80 -1.08 6.41 -9.27
CA LEU A 80 -1.82 5.45 -10.09
C LEU A 80 -3.32 5.74 -10.11
N TYR A 81 -3.86 6.36 -9.06
CA TYR A 81 -5.29 6.63 -8.94
C TYR A 81 -5.73 7.93 -9.60
N LYS A 82 -4.79 8.84 -9.90
CA LYS A 82 -5.10 10.16 -10.47
C LYS A 82 -5.85 10.04 -11.80
N PHE A 83 -5.46 9.09 -12.64
CA PHE A 83 -6.16 8.81 -13.90
C PHE A 83 -7.62 8.40 -13.64
N PHE A 84 -7.85 7.41 -12.78
CA PHE A 84 -9.21 6.90 -12.50
C PHE A 84 -10.10 7.94 -11.81
N ARG A 85 -9.54 8.85 -10.99
CA ARG A 85 -10.32 9.91 -10.32
C ARG A 85 -10.94 10.91 -11.30
N GLN A 86 -10.42 11.04 -12.52
CA GLN A 86 -11.04 11.88 -13.55
C GLN A 86 -12.50 11.47 -13.82
N ALA A 87 -12.81 10.17 -13.68
CA ALA A 87 -14.17 9.65 -13.81
C ALA A 87 -15.18 10.27 -12.81
N LEU A 88 -14.69 10.85 -11.70
CA LEU A 88 -15.53 11.52 -10.69
C LEU A 88 -15.86 12.98 -11.05
N GLU A 89 -15.17 13.55 -12.04
CA GLU A 89 -15.28 14.97 -12.40
C GLU A 89 -16.36 15.21 -13.47
N PHE A 90 -16.78 14.15 -14.16
CA PHE A 90 -17.75 14.24 -15.25
C PHE A 90 -19.16 13.89 -14.79
N GLU A 91 -20.14 14.62 -15.32
CA GLU A 91 -21.52 14.16 -15.30
C GLU A 91 -21.70 13.05 -16.34
N VAL A 92 -22.22 11.92 -15.88
CA VAL A 92 -22.47 10.73 -16.71
C VAL A 92 -23.96 10.67 -17.03
N SER A 93 -24.26 10.65 -18.33
CA SER A 93 -25.62 10.60 -18.87
C SER A 93 -26.28 9.24 -18.64
N ALA A 94 -27.61 9.19 -18.74
CA ALA A 94 -28.36 7.94 -18.58
C ALA A 94 -27.98 6.88 -19.63
N GLU A 95 -27.66 7.31 -20.86
CA GLU A 95 -27.24 6.42 -21.94
C GLU A 95 -25.92 5.73 -21.61
N GLU A 96 -24.93 6.48 -21.11
CA GLU A 96 -23.64 5.92 -20.70
C GLU A 96 -23.77 4.95 -19.52
N TRP A 97 -24.66 5.24 -18.57
CA TRP A 97 -24.95 4.31 -17.49
C TRP A 97 -25.60 3.01 -17.97
N ASN A 98 -26.50 3.10 -18.95
CA ASN A 98 -27.13 1.92 -19.55
C ASN A 98 -26.11 1.08 -20.30
N GLU A 99 -25.20 1.71 -21.04
CA GLU A 99 -24.11 1.02 -21.71
C GLU A 99 -23.19 0.33 -20.70
N LEU A 100 -22.74 1.04 -19.65
CA LEU A 100 -21.94 0.44 -18.58
C LEU A 100 -22.66 -0.70 -17.87
N ALA A 101 -23.97 -0.58 -17.62
CA ALA A 101 -24.76 -1.64 -17.01
C ALA A 101 -24.83 -2.88 -17.92
N SER A 102 -24.93 -2.68 -19.24
CA SER A 102 -24.90 -3.79 -20.22
C SER A 102 -23.56 -4.53 -20.25
N ILE A 103 -22.45 -3.82 -19.98
CA ILE A 103 -21.10 -4.39 -19.96
C ILE A 103 -20.84 -5.09 -18.62
N THR A 104 -21.15 -4.42 -17.51
CA THR A 104 -20.74 -4.83 -16.17
C THR A 104 -21.75 -5.75 -15.48
N GLY A 105 -23.02 -5.72 -15.89
CA GLY A 105 -24.12 -6.35 -15.15
C GLY A 105 -24.46 -5.68 -13.82
N ILE A 106 -23.89 -4.50 -13.55
CA ILE A 106 -24.08 -3.75 -12.30
C ILE A 106 -25.08 -2.61 -12.56
N SER A 107 -25.97 -2.35 -11.60
CA SER A 107 -26.91 -1.22 -11.71
C SER A 107 -26.21 0.13 -11.58
N ASP A 108 -26.74 1.17 -12.24
CA ASP A 108 -26.23 2.55 -12.15
C ASP A 108 -25.98 2.97 -10.69
N ARG A 109 -27.01 2.87 -9.85
CA ARG A 109 -26.92 3.20 -8.41
C ARG A 109 -25.74 2.51 -7.73
N ARG A 110 -25.49 1.24 -8.05
CA ARG A 110 -24.40 0.47 -7.45
C ARG A 110 -23.04 0.90 -8.01
N MET A 111 -22.94 1.19 -9.31
CA MET A 111 -21.72 1.70 -9.93
C MET A 111 -21.32 3.05 -9.34
N ARG A 112 -22.27 3.99 -9.19
CA ARG A 112 -22.02 5.29 -8.53
C ARG A 112 -21.51 5.15 -7.10
N GLN A 113 -22.10 4.23 -6.34
CA GLN A 113 -21.60 3.91 -5.00
C GLN A 113 -20.17 3.41 -5.08
N VAL A 114 -19.89 2.39 -5.89
CA VAL A 114 -18.53 1.82 -6.00
C VAL A 114 -17.51 2.87 -6.46
N LEU A 115 -17.84 3.73 -7.42
CA LEU A 115 -16.97 4.83 -7.85
C LEU A 115 -16.63 5.80 -6.72
N SER A 116 -17.55 6.02 -5.78
CA SER A 116 -17.28 6.91 -4.64
C SER A 116 -16.09 6.47 -3.79
N ILE A 117 -15.70 5.19 -3.84
CA ILE A 117 -14.50 4.65 -3.18
C ILE A 117 -13.23 5.39 -3.66
N LEU A 118 -13.15 5.80 -4.93
CA LEU A 118 -12.00 6.51 -5.49
C LEU A 118 -11.75 7.91 -4.88
N ARG A 119 -12.68 8.40 -4.04
CA ARG A 119 -12.50 9.63 -3.25
C ARG A 119 -11.44 9.47 -2.15
N LEU A 120 -11.20 8.25 -1.68
CA LEU A 120 -10.13 7.97 -0.71
C LEU A 120 -8.77 8.37 -1.30
N THR A 121 -7.84 8.79 -0.44
CA THR A 121 -6.49 9.11 -0.86
C THR A 121 -5.76 7.86 -1.33
N SER A 122 -4.74 8.02 -2.18
CA SER A 122 -4.04 6.89 -2.81
C SER A 122 -3.44 5.92 -1.79
N PRO A 123 -2.82 6.38 -0.69
CA PRO A 123 -2.37 5.48 0.39
C PRO A 123 -3.51 4.66 0.99
N LEU A 124 -4.69 5.24 1.20
CA LEU A 124 -5.83 4.52 1.75
C LEU A 124 -6.42 3.50 0.77
N LEU A 125 -6.40 3.82 -0.53
CA LEU A 125 -6.80 2.89 -1.58
C LEU A 125 -5.83 1.71 -1.69
N ASP A 126 -4.52 1.97 -1.62
CA ASP A 126 -3.50 0.92 -1.65
C ASP A 126 -3.65 -0.04 -0.46
N ALA A 127 -3.87 0.49 0.75
CA ALA A 127 -4.13 -0.35 1.92
C ALA A 127 -5.45 -1.11 1.80
N ALA A 128 -6.52 -0.45 1.36
CA ALA A 128 -7.81 -1.08 1.17
C ALA A 128 -7.76 -2.24 0.15
N ASP A 129 -6.97 -2.08 -0.91
CA ASP A 129 -6.77 -3.10 -1.94
C ASP A 129 -5.89 -4.25 -1.42
N LEU A 130 -4.78 -3.93 -0.74
CA LEU A 130 -3.84 -4.89 -0.16
C LEU A 130 -4.53 -5.84 0.83
N TYR A 131 -5.36 -5.28 1.73
CA TYR A 131 -6.10 -6.04 2.74
C TYR A 131 -7.49 -6.50 2.27
N GLN A 132 -7.82 -6.27 0.99
CA GLN A 132 -9.08 -6.67 0.36
C GLN A 132 -10.31 -6.29 1.21
N LEU A 133 -10.37 -5.02 1.62
CA LEU A 133 -11.48 -4.50 2.42
C LEU A 133 -12.81 -4.65 1.64
N ALA A 134 -13.87 -5.04 2.36
CA ALA A 134 -15.15 -5.29 1.73
C ALA A 134 -15.75 -4.00 1.18
N SER A 135 -16.45 -4.10 0.04
CA SER A 135 -17.14 -2.97 -0.58
C SER A 135 -18.06 -2.23 0.42
N ARG A 136 -18.77 -2.96 1.27
CA ARG A 136 -19.69 -2.38 2.25
C ARG A 136 -18.95 -1.48 3.26
N GLN A 137 -17.84 -1.97 3.81
CA GLN A 137 -17.02 -1.24 4.77
C GLN A 137 -16.46 0.04 4.12
N LEU A 138 -15.89 -0.05 2.92
CA LEU A 138 -15.34 1.12 2.23
C LEU A 138 -16.41 2.18 1.92
N LEU A 139 -17.62 1.76 1.54
CA LEU A 139 -18.72 2.70 1.30
C LEU A 139 -19.21 3.37 2.58
N GLU A 140 -19.14 2.68 3.71
CA GLU A 140 -19.44 3.26 5.02
C GLU A 140 -18.39 4.28 5.42
N ILE A 141 -17.11 3.98 5.21
CA ILE A 141 -15.98 4.90 5.44
C ILE A 141 -16.13 6.17 4.60
N VAL A 142 -16.40 6.04 3.29
CA VAL A 142 -16.53 7.19 2.37
C VAL A 142 -17.68 8.13 2.75
N ARG A 143 -18.72 7.63 3.44
CA ARG A 143 -19.81 8.46 3.95
C ARG A 143 -19.43 9.31 5.15
N GLN A 144 -18.36 8.94 5.86
CA GLN A 144 -17.85 9.71 6.98
C GLN A 144 -17.07 10.94 6.49
N PRO A 145 -16.88 11.96 7.34
CA PRO A 145 -16.03 13.10 7.01
C PRO A 145 -14.60 12.68 6.66
N ALA A 146 -13.99 13.34 5.67
CA ALA A 146 -12.69 12.96 5.11
C ALA A 146 -11.55 12.89 6.14
N PHE A 147 -11.60 13.71 7.20
CA PHE A 147 -10.60 13.68 8.27
C PHE A 147 -10.59 12.37 9.07
N ARG A 148 -11.67 11.59 9.03
CA ARG A 148 -11.79 10.28 9.71
C ARG A 148 -11.41 9.10 8.84
N TRP A 149 -11.31 9.26 7.52
CA TRP A 149 -11.12 8.12 6.61
C TRP A 149 -9.88 7.30 6.95
N LYS A 150 -8.78 7.96 7.33
CA LYS A 150 -7.55 7.26 7.70
C LYS A 150 -7.71 6.34 8.91
N GLU A 151 -8.30 6.88 9.98
CA GLU A 151 -8.56 6.14 11.21
C GLU A 151 -9.46 4.93 10.93
N LEU A 152 -10.55 5.15 10.19
CA LEU A 152 -11.52 4.10 9.89
C LEU A 152 -10.98 3.01 8.95
N VAL A 153 -10.16 3.37 7.95
CA VAL A 153 -9.49 2.36 7.11
C VAL A 153 -8.50 1.58 7.96
N ARG A 154 -7.78 2.22 8.88
CA ARG A 154 -6.87 1.53 9.81
C ARG A 154 -7.60 0.55 10.71
N GLU A 155 -8.70 0.96 11.33
CA GLU A 155 -9.55 0.08 12.14
C GLU A 155 -10.04 -1.13 11.33
N ALA A 156 -10.52 -0.90 10.10
CA ALA A 156 -11.00 -1.96 9.22
C ALA A 156 -9.88 -2.94 8.81
N VAL A 157 -8.65 -2.45 8.61
CA VAL A 157 -7.47 -3.30 8.33
C VAL A 157 -7.10 -4.16 9.54
N LEU A 158 -7.12 -3.58 10.75
CA LEU A 158 -6.86 -4.32 11.99
C LEU A 158 -7.94 -5.38 12.27
N GLU A 159 -9.22 -5.05 12.05
CA GLU A 159 -10.34 -5.99 12.20
C GLU A 159 -10.21 -7.21 11.26
N LYS A 160 -9.63 -7.00 10.07
CA LYS A 160 -9.30 -8.06 9.11
C LYS A 160 -8.19 -9.00 9.57
N GLY A 161 -7.60 -8.76 10.74
CA GLY A 161 -6.57 -9.60 11.34
C GLY A 161 -5.14 -9.22 10.97
N ALA A 162 -4.94 -8.08 10.30
CA ALA A 162 -3.61 -7.53 10.12
C ALA A 162 -3.04 -7.14 11.47
N LYS A 163 -1.87 -7.66 11.83
CA LYS A 163 -1.19 -7.18 13.05
C LYS A 163 -0.59 -5.80 12.79
N GLU A 164 -0.49 -4.97 13.83
CA GLU A 164 0.00 -3.59 13.67
C GLU A 164 1.43 -3.53 13.08
N ASP A 165 2.25 -4.56 13.31
CA ASP A 165 3.60 -4.73 12.72
C ASP A 165 3.61 -5.19 11.26
N GLU A 166 2.49 -5.73 10.75
CA GLU A 166 2.32 -6.11 9.34
C GLU A 166 1.76 -4.96 8.49
N ILE A 167 1.26 -3.90 9.14
CA ILE A 167 0.76 -2.71 8.47
C ILE A 167 1.96 -1.85 8.05
N PRO A 168 2.09 -1.50 6.75
CA PRO A 168 3.23 -0.71 6.30
C PRO A 168 3.37 0.62 7.06
N ASP A 169 4.60 0.99 7.43
CA ASP A 169 4.90 2.23 8.17
C ASP A 169 4.31 3.49 7.51
N TRP A 170 4.23 3.52 6.18
CA TRP A 170 3.66 4.63 5.41
C TRP A 170 2.15 4.82 5.65
N PHE A 171 1.46 3.77 6.09
CA PHE A 171 0.03 3.79 6.42
C PHE A 171 -0.18 4.18 7.89
N LEU A 172 0.70 3.76 8.79
CA LEU A 172 0.66 4.10 10.22
C LEU A 172 1.09 5.53 10.53
N HIS A 173 2.05 6.06 9.78
CA HIS A 173 2.60 7.39 9.95
C HIS A 173 2.44 8.17 8.64
N GLU A 174 1.59 9.21 8.63
CA GLU A 174 1.76 10.19 7.55
C GLU A 174 2.85 11.17 7.90
N GLU A 175 3.60 11.47 6.85
CA GLU A 175 4.30 12.72 6.60
C GLU A 175 3.66 13.85 7.39
N LYS A 176 4.38 14.31 8.43
CA LYS A 176 4.23 15.69 8.90
C LYS A 176 4.28 16.54 7.64
N LYS A 177 3.14 17.15 7.28
CA LYS A 177 3.10 18.21 6.27
C LYS A 177 4.18 19.22 6.66
N SER A 178 5.31 19.16 5.97
CA SER A 178 6.24 20.28 5.93
C SER A 178 5.55 21.34 5.11
N THR A 179 4.85 22.24 5.78
CA THR A 179 4.91 23.64 5.43
C THR A 179 6.39 24.01 5.46
N ASP A 180 7.07 23.89 4.32
CA ASP A 180 7.91 24.93 3.73
C ASP A 180 8.91 24.37 2.71
N SER A 181 8.96 25.06 1.58
CA SER A 181 10.02 25.10 0.58
C SER A 181 10.35 23.87 -0.30
N LYS A 182 10.29 24.14 -1.61
CA LYS A 182 11.12 23.54 -2.65
C LYS A 182 12.51 23.17 -2.13
N ARG A 183 12.92 21.89 -2.20
CA ARG A 183 14.34 21.53 -2.45
C ARG A 183 14.50 20.08 -2.90
N LYS A 184 14.97 19.97 -4.15
CA LYS A 184 15.77 18.92 -4.80
C LYS A 184 15.70 17.49 -4.24
N LYS A 185 15.22 16.58 -5.10
CA LYS A 185 15.59 15.16 -5.13
C LYS A 185 17.11 15.03 -5.02
N GLY A 186 17.58 14.54 -3.89
CA GLY A 186 18.95 14.12 -3.66
C GLY A 186 18.89 13.06 -2.56
N ASP A 187 19.46 11.90 -2.85
CA ASP A 187 19.64 10.73 -2.00
C ASP A 187 19.68 11.07 -0.49
N ARG A 188 18.57 10.85 0.23
CA ARG A 188 18.55 10.97 1.69
C ARG A 188 18.99 9.64 2.28
N ARG A 189 20.31 9.44 2.38
CA ARG A 189 20.85 8.53 3.41
C ARG A 189 20.24 8.99 4.74
N ARG A 190 19.38 8.17 5.33
CA ARG A 190 18.75 8.44 6.63
C ARG A 190 19.86 8.73 7.63
N ASP A 191 19.69 9.78 8.43
CA ASP A 191 20.64 10.15 9.48
C ASP A 191 20.87 8.93 10.41
N PRO A 192 22.13 8.46 10.56
CA PRO A 192 22.45 7.31 11.41
C PRO A 192 21.92 7.43 12.84
N ALA A 193 21.87 8.64 13.40
CA ALA A 193 21.33 8.85 14.74
C ALA A 193 19.81 8.57 14.80
N THR A 194 19.07 8.92 13.75
CA THR A 194 17.64 8.64 13.62
C THR A 194 17.37 7.13 13.51
N VAL A 195 18.22 6.40 12.78
CA VAL A 195 18.13 4.92 12.67
C VAL A 195 18.46 4.25 14.00
N ALA A 196 19.52 4.69 14.68
CA ALA A 196 19.91 4.18 15.99
C ALA A 196 18.82 4.43 17.06
N LEU A 197 18.22 5.61 17.07
CA LEU A 197 17.10 5.94 17.97
C LEU A 197 15.89 5.02 17.74
N GLY A 198 15.60 4.69 16.48
CA GLY A 198 14.58 3.69 16.13
C GLY A 198 14.88 2.31 16.71
N GLY A 199 16.15 1.89 16.68
CA GLY A 199 16.62 0.66 17.32
C GLY A 199 16.38 0.64 18.83
N VAL A 200 16.79 1.69 19.54
CA VAL A 200 16.62 1.81 21.01
C VAL A 200 15.14 1.78 21.40
N ARG A 201 14.26 2.46 20.64
CA ARG A 201 12.81 2.44 20.87
C ARG A 201 12.21 1.06 20.68
N ARG A 202 12.63 0.33 19.64
CA ARG A 202 12.19 -1.06 19.42
C ARG A 202 12.61 -1.97 20.56
N PHE A 203 13.86 -1.87 21.01
CA PHE A 203 14.36 -2.61 22.17
C PHE A 203 13.51 -2.34 23.43
N ARG A 204 13.32 -1.07 23.78
CA ARG A 204 12.50 -0.68 24.95
C ARG A 204 11.09 -1.26 24.86
N ASN A 205 10.43 -1.13 23.72
CA ASN A 205 9.06 -1.60 23.55
C ASN A 205 8.97 -3.14 23.68
N ALA A 206 9.95 -3.87 23.15
CA ALA A 206 10.04 -5.32 23.29
C ALA A 206 10.22 -5.74 24.76
N VAL A 207 11.07 -5.07 25.53
CA VAL A 207 11.29 -5.36 26.95
C VAL A 207 10.07 -4.98 27.81
N VAL A 208 9.41 -3.87 27.51
CA VAL A 208 8.21 -3.41 28.25
C VAL A 208 7.02 -4.34 28.03
N ALA A 209 6.89 -4.92 26.81
CA ALA A 209 5.84 -5.86 26.47
C ALA A 209 5.92 -7.20 27.23
N VAL A 210 7.09 -7.52 27.80
CA VAL A 210 7.29 -8.70 28.65
C VAL A 210 6.78 -8.41 30.07
N LYS A 211 6.16 -9.40 30.71
CA LYS A 211 5.69 -9.34 32.10
C LYS A 211 6.84 -8.92 33.02
N SER A 212 6.56 -8.11 34.04
CA SER A 212 7.58 -7.53 34.92
C SER A 212 8.47 -8.58 35.59
N THR A 213 7.96 -9.78 35.87
CA THR A 213 8.70 -10.91 36.47
C THR A 213 9.75 -11.52 35.53
N ASP A 214 9.62 -11.33 34.22
CA ASP A 214 10.43 -12.03 33.22
C ASP A 214 11.40 -11.09 32.49
N ARG A 215 11.37 -9.78 32.80
CA ARG A 215 12.20 -8.76 32.12
C ARG A 215 13.69 -9.00 32.33
N ASP A 216 14.10 -9.32 33.56
CA ASP A 216 15.50 -9.56 33.89
C ASP A 216 16.03 -10.82 33.19
N ALA A 217 15.19 -11.86 33.04
CA ALA A 217 15.54 -13.05 32.28
C ALA A 217 15.71 -12.77 30.78
N VAL A 218 14.84 -11.92 30.21
CA VAL A 218 14.95 -11.50 28.80
C VAL A 218 16.20 -10.64 28.56
N ILE A 219 16.49 -9.70 29.47
CA ILE A 219 17.70 -8.87 29.39
C ILE A 219 18.95 -9.75 29.56
N GLY A 220 18.96 -10.70 30.50
CA GLY A 220 20.07 -11.62 30.70
C GLY A 220 20.36 -12.50 29.49
N ARG A 221 19.31 -13.01 28.83
CA ARG A 221 19.45 -13.76 27.58
C ARG A 221 20.03 -12.89 26.46
N LEU A 222 19.52 -11.68 26.29
CA LEU A 222 20.05 -10.75 25.29
C LEU A 222 21.53 -10.40 25.55
N ALA A 223 21.91 -10.21 26.82
CA ALA A 223 23.30 -9.97 27.19
C ALA A 223 24.21 -11.17 26.84
N THR A 224 23.68 -12.39 26.97
CA THR A 224 24.39 -13.62 26.60
C THR A 224 24.58 -13.71 25.09
N ASP A 225 23.54 -13.42 24.31
CA ASP A 225 23.59 -13.44 22.85
C ASP A 225 24.56 -12.36 22.31
N ILE A 226 24.55 -11.16 22.90
CA ILE A 226 25.49 -10.09 22.55
C ILE A 226 26.92 -10.46 22.95
N ALA A 227 27.14 -11.15 24.07
CA ALA A 227 28.48 -11.54 24.50
C ALA A 227 29.17 -12.54 23.56
N VAL A 228 28.39 -13.36 22.84
CA VAL A 228 28.88 -14.32 21.85
C VAL A 228 29.20 -13.65 20.50
N ASP A 229 28.70 -12.45 20.25
CA ASP A 229 28.96 -11.72 19.01
C ASP A 229 30.42 -11.21 18.91
N LYS A 230 30.95 -11.19 17.68
CA LYS A 230 32.34 -10.78 17.40
C LYS A 230 32.60 -9.31 17.76
N ASN A 231 31.56 -8.48 17.74
CA ASN A 231 31.62 -7.06 18.03
C ASN A 231 31.09 -6.71 19.45
N SER A 232 31.02 -7.68 20.35
CA SER A 232 30.47 -7.53 21.71
C SER A 232 31.12 -6.40 22.51
N LYS A 233 32.46 -6.28 22.46
CA LYS A 233 33.22 -5.24 23.17
C LYS A 233 32.94 -3.84 22.62
N GLU A 234 32.79 -3.71 21.31
CA GLU A 234 32.51 -2.43 20.65
C GLU A 234 31.07 -1.97 20.96
N THR A 235 30.11 -2.91 20.85
CA THR A 235 28.71 -2.69 21.22
C THR A 235 28.57 -2.27 22.67
N LEU A 236 29.27 -2.92 23.60
CA LEU A 236 29.29 -2.54 25.02
C LEU A 236 29.84 -1.12 25.21
N GLY A 237 30.91 -0.76 24.50
CA GLY A 237 31.47 0.59 24.53
C GLY A 237 30.47 1.67 24.11
N PHE A 238 29.73 1.45 23.01
CA PHE A 238 28.69 2.38 22.56
C PHE A 238 27.53 2.51 23.55
N LEU A 239 27.10 1.40 24.15
CA LEU A 239 26.03 1.42 25.16
C LEU A 239 26.45 2.19 26.41
N GLN A 240 27.67 1.97 26.90
CA GLN A 240 28.20 2.71 28.06
C GLN A 240 28.31 4.21 27.77
N GLN A 241 28.75 4.59 26.56
CA GLN A 241 28.81 5.98 26.15
C GLN A 241 27.42 6.61 26.06
N LEU A 242 26.43 5.87 25.54
CA LEU A 242 25.04 6.34 25.47
C LEU A 242 24.46 6.55 26.87
N VAL A 243 24.66 5.61 27.80
CA VAL A 243 24.19 5.73 29.20
C VAL A 243 24.78 6.99 29.84
N ARG A 244 26.10 7.19 29.76
CA ARG A 244 26.74 8.41 30.31
C ARG A 244 26.15 9.70 29.74
N GLN A 245 25.90 9.73 28.42
CA GLN A 245 25.32 10.89 27.74
C GLN A 245 23.85 11.14 28.12
N LEU A 246 23.11 10.09 28.47
CA LEU A 246 21.74 10.20 28.96
C LEU A 246 21.69 10.65 30.42
N GLU A 247 22.55 10.08 31.28
CA GLU A 247 22.65 10.46 32.69
C GLU A 247 22.94 11.96 32.85
N MET A 248 23.92 12.49 32.09
CA MET A 248 24.21 13.93 32.10
C MET A 248 23.02 14.81 31.70
N ARG A 249 22.12 14.32 30.83
CA ARG A 249 20.96 15.10 30.34
C ARG A 249 19.70 14.91 31.18
N LEU A 250 19.67 13.91 32.05
CA LEU A 250 18.55 13.62 32.94
C LEU A 250 18.78 14.16 34.36
N GLN A 251 19.98 14.69 34.64
CA GLN A 251 20.33 15.38 35.89
C GLN A 251 20.22 16.92 35.80
N ASP A 252 20.08 17.47 34.59
CA ASP A 252 19.64 18.86 34.32
C ASP A 252 18.11 18.94 34.24
#